data_AF-A0A374ARG1-F1
#
_entry.id   AF-A0A374ARG1-F1
#
_cell.length_a   1.000
_cell.length_b   1.000
_cell.length_c   1.000
_cell.angle_alpha   90.00
_cell.angle_beta   90.00
_cell.angle_gamma   90.00
#
_symmetry.space_group_name_H-M   'P 1'
#
loop_
_entity.id
_entity.type
_entity.pdbx_description
1 polymer ?
#
loop_
_entity_poly.entity_id
_entity_poly.type
_entity_poly.pdbx_seq_one_letter_code
_entity_poly.pdbx_strand_id
1 'polypeptide(L)'
;MTNENIGTFLAGCITPEFLGNAKGVKWLAAYEKKEGKMTGTWEKAFSLFEQLQKKDLMNLEPLRKQGNLINNTIYMGRGKMIAAYGSSAFLEECRQMNEKEVKAGTSKKYEYVMLPFLGEKKTKNWTLTLPAGYVGLNSALKKEGNEEKMDACLKVMDIISTQKGQEALMKDLRLDNSYLKQFDRSDSKAPSGLESTVKDGYVYYVKFPGKVVEYLGLQGTQYLSGQKSVKDVLAAVDDYYLNGSKEADQDLTVVGTSPKDFIYQNYNTRLKETILGNLVADSIADYSDAPIAVANGGGIRASLYKGNILGDDLKAVCPFDNQILVVKMTGSVLREMLEHSLSEIDGSRGIPGGRFLQVSGITFTYDSAKPVGHRLLDAKLKDGTNIENKKDYTVAITDYMAGSKGYLEGNGDGYTMLNLFSEKDPKAKGVTPVKQNVGTYRDAMQNFIQKHADALEAVKAEGRITDINDD
;
A
#
# COMPACT_ATOMS: atom_id res chain seq x y z
N MET A 1 -2.75 5.01 6.34
CA MET A 1 -1.84 4.35 7.30
C MET A 1 -1.69 2.89 6.89
N THR A 2 -0.49 2.32 6.99
CA THR A 2 -0.27 0.89 6.81
C THR A 2 -0.84 0.09 7.99
N ASN A 3 -1.03 -1.22 7.82
CA ASN A 3 -1.40 -2.11 8.93
C ASN A 3 -0.36 -2.02 10.05
N GLU A 4 0.93 -1.96 9.71
CA GLU A 4 2.02 -1.77 10.68
C GLU A 4 1.87 -0.50 11.52
N ASN A 5 1.50 0.64 10.93
CA ASN A 5 1.28 1.88 11.69
C ASN A 5 0.11 1.75 12.67
N ILE A 6 -0.99 1.11 12.24
CA ILE A 6 -2.16 0.89 13.09
C ILE A 6 -1.80 -0.07 14.23
N GLY A 7 -1.10 -1.16 13.91
CA GLY A 7 -0.63 -2.14 14.89
C GLY A 7 0.33 -1.53 15.90
N THR A 8 1.24 -0.67 15.44
CA THR A 8 2.20 0.03 16.31
C THR A 8 1.49 1.01 17.23
N PHE A 9 0.52 1.76 16.70
CA PHE A 9 -0.33 2.61 17.51
C PHE A 9 -1.07 1.78 18.57
N LEU A 10 -1.74 0.69 18.19
CA LEU A 10 -2.44 -0.19 19.13
C LEU A 10 -1.51 -0.82 20.16
N ALA A 11 -0.29 -1.19 19.77
CA ALA A 11 0.69 -1.76 20.68
C ALA A 11 1.17 -0.76 21.74
N GLY A 12 1.15 0.54 21.44
CA GLY A 12 1.72 1.58 22.31
C GLY A 12 0.77 2.66 22.83
N CYS A 13 -0.45 2.79 22.31
CA CYS A 13 -1.34 3.91 22.61
C CYS A 13 -1.75 3.99 24.07
N ILE A 14 -1.98 2.82 24.68
CA ILE A 14 -2.11 2.61 26.11
C ILE A 14 -1.17 1.47 26.46
N THR A 15 0.06 1.82 26.84
CA THR A 15 1.09 0.82 27.16
C THR A 15 0.86 0.27 28.57
N PRO A 16 0.75 -1.06 28.76
CA PRO A 16 0.62 -1.64 30.09
C PRO A 16 1.79 -1.27 31.01
N GLU A 17 1.51 -0.84 32.24
CA GLU A 17 2.56 -0.30 33.13
C GLU A 17 3.62 -1.33 33.50
N PHE A 18 3.22 -2.61 33.56
CA PHE A 18 4.13 -3.67 33.96
C PHE A 18 5.33 -3.80 33.00
N LEU A 19 5.19 -3.34 31.75
CA LEU A 19 6.27 -3.33 30.75
C LEU A 19 7.50 -2.52 31.17
N GLY A 20 7.32 -1.48 31.98
CA GLY A 20 8.41 -0.64 32.47
C GLY A 20 9.13 -1.20 33.70
N ASN A 21 8.83 -2.43 34.12
CA ASN A 21 9.47 -3.04 35.29
C ASN A 21 9.88 -4.51 35.04
N ALA A 22 10.46 -5.15 36.05
CA ALA A 22 10.97 -6.51 35.94
C ALA A 22 9.91 -7.56 35.53
N LYS A 23 8.62 -7.34 35.83
CA LYS A 23 7.53 -8.21 35.36
C LYS A 23 7.35 -8.10 33.85
N GLY A 24 7.47 -6.90 33.31
CA GLY A 24 7.47 -6.62 31.88
C GLY A 24 8.58 -7.35 31.16
N VAL A 25 9.81 -7.26 31.68
CA VAL A 25 10.97 -7.98 31.12
C VAL A 25 10.71 -9.49 31.09
N LYS A 26 10.20 -10.06 32.19
CA LYS A 26 9.88 -11.49 32.26
C LYS A 26 8.76 -11.89 31.30
N TRP A 27 7.71 -11.08 31.21
CA TRP A 27 6.59 -11.33 30.31
C TRP A 27 7.03 -11.26 28.84
N LEU A 28 7.85 -10.27 28.47
CA LEU A 28 8.41 -10.15 27.12
C LEU A 28 9.29 -11.34 26.78
N ALA A 29 10.15 -11.78 27.70
CA ALA A 29 10.97 -12.98 27.50
C ALA A 29 10.12 -14.26 27.35
N ALA A 30 9.03 -14.39 28.09
CA ALA A 30 8.07 -15.48 27.93
C ALA A 30 7.32 -15.38 26.60
N TYR A 31 6.93 -14.17 26.20
CA TYR A 31 6.29 -13.91 24.91
C TYR A 31 7.23 -14.28 23.77
N GLU A 32 8.50 -13.86 23.77
CA GLU A 32 9.53 -14.24 22.79
C GLU A 32 9.72 -15.77 22.67
N LYS A 33 9.48 -16.51 23.75
CA LYS A 33 9.52 -17.98 23.78
C LYS A 33 8.21 -18.65 23.39
N LYS A 34 7.21 -17.89 22.92
CA LYS A 34 5.85 -18.37 22.61
C LYS A 34 5.10 -18.97 23.82
N GLU A 35 5.41 -18.49 25.02
CA GLU A 35 4.75 -18.90 26.27
C GLU A 35 3.74 -17.84 26.76
N GLY A 36 3.83 -16.62 26.21
CA GLY A 36 2.95 -15.49 26.53
C GLY A 36 1.84 -15.26 25.49
N LYS A 37 0.82 -14.49 25.89
CA LYS A 37 -0.33 -14.10 25.07
C LYS A 37 -0.66 -12.62 25.28
N MET A 38 -1.03 -11.92 24.21
CA MET A 38 -1.55 -10.54 24.27
C MET A 38 -2.95 -10.50 24.88
N THR A 39 -3.76 -11.55 24.71
CA THR A 39 -5.05 -11.72 25.40
C THR A 39 -4.84 -11.65 26.92
N GLY A 40 -5.71 -10.92 27.61
CA GLY A 40 -5.66 -10.62 29.04
C GLY A 40 -4.73 -9.46 29.41
N THR A 41 -4.05 -8.85 28.44
CA THR A 41 -3.03 -7.84 28.67
C THR A 41 -3.22 -6.57 27.83
N TRP A 42 -3.63 -6.68 26.56
CA TRP A 42 -3.72 -5.54 25.61
C TRP A 42 -5.12 -4.98 25.36
N GLU A 43 -6.17 -5.47 26.03
CA GLU A 43 -7.56 -5.04 25.78
C GLU A 43 -7.75 -3.53 25.94
N LYS A 44 -7.09 -2.94 26.93
CA LYS A 44 -7.24 -1.50 27.23
C LYS A 44 -6.74 -0.61 26.10
N ALA A 45 -5.81 -1.07 25.25
CA ALA A 45 -5.34 -0.30 24.10
C ALA A 45 -6.47 0.11 23.14
N PHE A 46 -7.51 -0.72 23.04
CA PHE A 46 -8.67 -0.45 22.19
C PHE A 46 -9.66 0.53 22.82
N SER A 47 -9.66 0.66 24.16
CA SER A 47 -10.65 1.48 24.89
C SER A 47 -10.57 2.98 24.56
N LEU A 48 -9.42 3.49 24.12
CA LEU A 48 -9.27 4.88 23.71
C LEU A 48 -10.15 5.18 22.50
N PHE A 49 -10.18 4.29 21.50
CA PHE A 49 -10.97 4.46 20.28
C PHE A 49 -12.47 4.48 20.59
N GLU A 50 -12.93 3.58 21.46
CA GLU A 50 -14.33 3.57 21.90
C GLU A 50 -14.72 4.89 22.59
N GLN A 51 -13.84 5.42 23.43
CA GLN A 51 -14.09 6.67 24.14
C GLN A 51 -14.11 7.87 23.18
N LEU A 52 -13.16 7.94 22.24
CA LEU A 52 -13.12 8.99 21.24
C LEU A 52 -14.33 8.94 20.31
N GLN A 53 -14.74 7.74 19.89
CA GLN A 53 -15.94 7.54 19.07
C GLN A 53 -17.22 7.93 19.82
N LYS A 54 -17.39 7.49 21.08
CA LYS A 54 -18.56 7.85 21.91
C LYS A 54 -18.70 9.35 22.13
N LYS A 55 -17.58 10.08 22.10
CA LYS A 55 -17.54 11.55 22.23
C LYS A 55 -17.59 12.30 20.90
N ASP A 56 -17.75 11.59 19.78
CA ASP A 56 -17.72 12.17 18.43
C ASP A 56 -16.42 12.93 18.10
N LEU A 57 -15.31 12.51 18.73
CA LEU A 57 -13.98 13.09 18.53
C LEU A 57 -13.15 12.32 17.48
N MET A 58 -13.65 11.17 17.02
CA MET A 58 -12.99 10.37 16.00
C MET A 58 -14.02 9.73 15.07
N ASN A 59 -13.84 9.97 13.77
CA ASN A 59 -14.62 9.33 12.73
C ASN A 59 -13.91 8.05 12.24
N LEU A 60 -14.52 6.90 12.45
CA LEU A 60 -14.01 5.59 12.01
C LEU A 60 -14.50 5.18 10.61
N GLU A 61 -15.43 5.92 9.99
CA GLU A 61 -15.92 5.64 8.63
C GLU A 61 -14.83 5.53 7.56
N PRO A 62 -13.77 6.38 7.56
CA PRO A 62 -12.65 6.23 6.63
C PRO A 62 -11.85 4.92 6.81
N LEU A 63 -11.92 4.29 7.99
CA LEU A 63 -11.29 2.98 8.27
C LEU A 63 -12.20 1.80 7.91
N ARG A 64 -13.52 2.03 7.85
CA ARG A 64 -14.56 1.05 7.51
C ARG A 64 -14.74 0.84 6.02
N LYS A 65 -14.57 1.92 5.25
CA LYS A 65 -14.60 1.85 3.80
C LYS A 65 -13.19 1.48 3.37
N GLN A 66 -13.06 0.57 2.40
CA GLN A 66 -11.89 0.59 1.54
C GLN A 66 -11.96 1.94 0.81
N GLY A 67 -11.52 3.03 1.45
CA GLY A 67 -11.76 4.35 0.91
C GLY A 67 -11.33 5.55 1.73
N ASN A 68 -10.49 6.37 1.09
CA ASN A 68 -9.94 7.68 1.46
C ASN A 68 -8.86 7.57 2.53
N LEU A 69 -7.62 7.42 2.05
CA LEU A 69 -6.48 7.98 2.77
C LEU A 69 -6.75 9.48 2.94
N ILE A 70 -7.31 9.88 4.08
CA ILE A 70 -7.29 11.27 4.51
C ILE A 70 -5.82 11.67 4.48
N ASN A 71 -5.50 12.70 3.70
CA ASN A 71 -4.17 13.27 3.73
C ASN A 71 -4.04 14.04 5.06
N ASN A 72 -3.60 13.32 6.08
CA ASN A 72 -3.49 13.83 7.44
C ASN A 72 -2.63 15.10 7.47
N THR A 73 -1.57 15.18 6.66
CA THR A 73 -0.70 16.36 6.57
C THR A 73 -1.47 17.60 6.09
N ILE A 74 -2.28 17.47 5.04
CA ILE A 74 -3.14 18.57 4.54
C ILE A 74 -4.19 18.96 5.59
N TYR A 75 -4.83 17.98 6.23
CA TYR A 75 -5.87 18.25 7.22
C TYR A 75 -5.32 18.93 8.47
N MET A 76 -4.16 18.50 8.96
CA MET A 76 -3.42 19.15 10.04
C MET A 76 -2.95 20.55 9.61
N GLY A 77 -2.44 20.71 8.39
CA GLY A 77 -1.94 21.98 7.85
C GLY A 77 -3.04 23.03 7.65
N ARG A 78 -4.28 22.61 7.38
CA ARG A 78 -5.47 23.47 7.25
C ARG A 78 -6.26 23.64 8.56
N GLY A 79 -5.84 23.00 9.64
CA GLY A 79 -6.55 23.03 10.93
C GLY A 79 -7.90 22.32 10.91
N LYS A 80 -8.12 21.38 9.99
CA LYS A 80 -9.31 20.51 9.94
C LYS A 80 -9.18 19.30 10.87
N MET A 81 -7.99 19.06 11.41
CA MET A 81 -7.68 17.98 12.35
C MET A 81 -6.84 18.55 13.49
N ILE A 82 -7.16 18.16 14.72
CA ILE A 82 -6.50 18.66 15.94
C ILE A 82 -5.33 17.78 16.40
N ALA A 83 -5.35 16.50 16.02
CA ALA A 83 -4.33 15.53 16.40
C ALA A 83 -4.26 14.40 15.36
N ALA A 84 -3.06 13.89 15.13
CA ALA A 84 -2.79 12.74 14.27
C ALA A 84 -1.66 11.90 14.87
N TYR A 85 -1.67 10.60 14.57
CA TYR A 85 -0.55 9.71 14.90
C TYR A 85 0.49 9.73 13.77
N GLY A 86 1.76 9.87 14.13
CA GLY A 86 2.89 9.84 13.20
C GLY A 86 4.24 9.93 13.91
N SER A 87 5.31 9.88 13.12
CA SER A 87 6.69 10.07 13.59
C SER A 87 7.08 11.54 13.70
N SER A 88 8.28 11.83 14.17
CA SER A 88 8.85 13.18 14.16
C SER A 88 9.04 13.73 12.74
N ALA A 89 9.34 12.87 11.75
CA ALA A 89 9.30 13.26 10.34
C ALA A 89 7.91 13.76 9.91
N PHE A 90 6.84 13.09 10.36
CA PHE A 90 5.46 13.52 10.07
C PHE A 90 5.12 14.87 10.74
N LEU A 91 5.63 15.14 11.94
CA LEU A 91 5.50 16.45 12.58
C LEU A 91 6.09 17.57 11.70
N GLU A 92 7.26 17.34 11.12
CA GLU A 92 7.91 18.32 10.25
C GLU A 92 7.14 18.52 8.94
N GLU A 93 6.58 17.45 8.37
CA GLU A 93 5.68 17.55 7.22
C GLU A 93 4.43 18.41 7.52
N CYS A 94 3.84 18.27 8.71
CA CYS A 94 2.72 19.11 9.13
C CYS A 94 3.10 20.59 9.20
N ARG A 95 4.30 20.91 9.70
CA ARG A 95 4.81 22.29 9.77
C ARG A 95 5.00 22.87 8.37
N GLN A 96 5.70 22.16 7.48
CA GLN A 96 5.93 22.59 6.10
C GLN A 96 4.63 22.77 5.33
N MET A 97 3.67 21.85 5.51
CA MET A 97 2.36 21.96 4.89
C MET A 97 1.58 23.16 5.41
N ASN A 98 1.60 23.42 6.72
CA ASN A 98 0.94 24.61 7.28
C ASN A 98 1.59 25.90 6.74
N GLU A 99 2.91 25.99 6.66
CA GLU A 99 3.59 27.13 6.06
C GLU A 99 3.17 27.37 4.61
N LYS A 100 3.04 26.29 3.82
CA LYS A 100 2.56 26.36 2.44
C LYS A 100 1.12 26.89 2.37
N GLU A 101 0.22 26.37 3.20
CA GLU A 101 -1.18 26.80 3.23
C GLU A 101 -1.33 28.23 3.76
N VAL A 102 -0.49 28.65 4.70
CA VAL A 102 -0.42 30.06 5.16
C VAL A 102 0.02 30.99 4.02
N LYS A 103 1.08 30.63 3.28
CA LYS A 103 1.53 31.40 2.11
C LYS A 103 0.47 31.48 1.01
N ALA A 104 -0.35 30.43 0.87
CA ALA A 104 -1.46 30.39 -0.07
C ALA A 104 -2.72 31.14 0.41
N GLY A 105 -2.75 31.66 1.66
CA GLY A 105 -3.91 32.33 2.24
C GLY A 105 -5.07 31.39 2.58
N THR A 106 -4.83 30.08 2.59
CA THR A 106 -5.85 29.04 2.84
C THR A 106 -5.85 28.54 4.27
N SER A 107 -4.88 28.94 5.10
CA SER A 107 -4.84 28.62 6.52
C SER A 107 -4.12 29.69 7.36
N LYS A 108 -4.26 29.58 8.68
CA LYS A 108 -3.51 30.38 9.66
C LYS A 108 -2.30 29.60 10.17
N LYS A 109 -1.33 30.29 10.76
CA LYS A 109 -0.15 29.65 11.36
C LYS A 109 -0.55 28.85 12.60
N TYR A 110 -0.13 27.59 12.66
CA TYR A 110 -0.30 26.72 13.82
C TYR A 110 1.05 26.37 14.45
N GLU A 111 1.01 26.04 15.74
CA GLU A 111 2.12 25.41 16.45
C GLU A 111 1.82 23.93 16.63
N TYR A 112 2.85 23.10 16.49
CA TYR A 112 2.72 21.65 16.55
C TYR A 112 3.72 21.07 17.56
N VAL A 113 3.21 20.19 18.42
CA VAL A 113 3.96 19.42 19.42
C VAL A 113 3.64 17.93 19.29
N MET A 114 4.58 17.06 19.66
CA MET A 114 4.30 15.65 19.85
C MET A 114 3.69 15.42 21.23
N LEU A 115 2.70 14.53 21.30
CA LEU A 115 2.09 14.11 22.55
C LEU A 115 2.62 12.75 22.95
N PRO A 116 2.96 12.53 24.23
CA PRO A 116 3.32 11.20 24.69
C PRO A 116 2.08 10.30 24.73
N PHE A 117 2.30 8.99 24.70
CA PHE A 117 1.27 8.00 24.88
C PHE A 117 0.83 7.87 26.34
N LEU A 118 -0.38 7.35 26.51
CA LEU A 118 -1.01 7.20 27.80
C LEU A 118 -0.45 5.95 28.51
N GLY A 119 -0.07 6.09 29.78
CA GLY A 119 0.09 4.94 30.67
C GLY A 119 -1.24 4.53 31.29
N GLU A 120 -1.32 3.32 31.85
CA GLU A 120 -2.55 2.85 32.51
C GLU A 120 -2.93 3.68 33.76
N LYS A 121 -1.97 4.32 34.45
CA LYS A 121 -2.26 5.33 35.48
C LYS A 121 -2.09 6.74 34.93
N LYS A 122 -2.94 7.64 35.42
CA LYS A 122 -2.97 9.08 35.08
C LYS A 122 -1.65 9.84 35.30
N THR A 123 -0.67 9.25 35.99
CA THR A 123 0.53 9.96 36.46
C THR A 123 1.79 9.70 35.63
N LYS A 124 1.77 8.79 34.65
CA LYS A 124 2.97 8.42 33.87
C LYS A 124 2.64 8.25 32.40
N ASN A 125 3.13 9.18 31.58
CA ASN A 125 3.08 9.12 30.12
C ASN A 125 4.41 8.61 29.56
N TRP A 126 4.36 8.01 28.38
CA TRP A 126 5.48 7.27 27.79
C TRP A 126 5.67 7.68 26.34
N THR A 127 6.87 7.59 25.81
CA THR A 127 7.13 7.76 24.39
C THR A 127 7.58 6.46 23.76
N LEU A 128 7.23 6.23 22.50
CA LEU A 128 7.73 5.09 21.74
C LEU A 128 9.00 5.49 21.01
N THR A 129 9.97 4.57 21.00
CA THR A 129 11.05 4.57 20.02
C THR A 129 10.88 3.36 19.12
N LEU A 130 10.98 3.58 17.81
CA LEU A 130 11.04 2.53 16.81
C LEU A 130 12.43 2.64 16.15
N PRO A 131 13.25 1.59 16.10
CA PRO A 131 14.44 1.57 15.29
C PRO A 131 13.98 1.65 13.84
N ALA A 132 14.29 2.74 13.17
CA ALA A 132 13.81 2.99 11.81
C ALA A 132 14.55 2.17 10.74
N GLY A 133 15.57 1.39 11.10
CA GLY A 133 16.22 0.48 10.17
C GLY A 133 17.38 -0.30 10.75
N TYR A 134 17.51 -1.55 10.29
CA TYR A 134 18.72 -2.35 10.41
C TYR A 134 19.18 -2.69 8.99
N VAL A 135 20.49 -2.59 8.73
CA VAL A 135 21.06 -3.14 7.49
C VAL A 135 21.66 -4.50 7.82
N GLY A 136 20.96 -5.55 7.39
CA GLY A 136 21.42 -6.93 7.53
C GLY A 136 22.25 -7.37 6.32
N LEU A 137 23.34 -8.07 6.57
CA LEU A 137 24.09 -8.77 5.52
C LEU A 137 23.59 -10.21 5.43
N ASN A 138 23.24 -10.65 4.21
CA ASN A 138 22.75 -12.00 3.99
C ASN A 138 23.85 -13.03 4.27
N SER A 139 23.54 -14.08 5.03
CA SER A 139 24.50 -15.15 5.36
C SER A 139 25.04 -15.90 4.14
N ALA A 140 24.33 -15.87 3.00
CA ALA A 140 24.78 -16.42 1.73
C ALA A 140 26.08 -15.78 1.20
N LEU A 141 26.42 -14.55 1.65
CA LEU A 141 27.69 -13.89 1.33
C LEU A 141 28.91 -14.65 1.90
N LYS A 142 28.70 -15.58 2.84
CA LYS A 142 29.75 -16.44 3.39
C LYS A 142 30.08 -17.65 2.50
N LYS A 143 29.32 -17.89 1.43
CA LYS A 143 29.60 -18.99 0.49
C LYS A 143 30.85 -18.66 -0.33
N GLU A 144 31.66 -19.68 -0.60
CA GLU A 144 32.84 -19.61 -1.46
C GLU A 144 32.49 -19.01 -2.84
N GLY A 145 33.33 -18.09 -3.33
CA GLY A 145 33.11 -17.37 -4.59
C GLY A 145 32.30 -16.06 -4.47
N ASN A 146 31.91 -15.64 -3.26
CA ASN A 146 31.23 -14.37 -3.01
C ASN A 146 32.11 -13.32 -2.29
N GLU A 147 33.42 -13.54 -2.22
CA GLU A 147 34.36 -12.72 -1.43
C GLU A 147 34.33 -11.25 -1.87
N GLU A 148 34.33 -10.98 -3.18
CA GLU A 148 34.23 -9.62 -3.71
C GLU A 148 32.91 -8.93 -3.37
N LYS A 149 31.79 -9.68 -3.36
CA LYS A 149 30.48 -9.14 -2.98
C LYS A 149 30.43 -8.81 -1.50
N MET A 150 31.01 -9.67 -0.66
CA MET A 150 31.11 -9.43 0.78
C MET A 150 31.95 -8.18 1.06
N ASP A 151 33.10 -8.03 0.39
CA ASP A 151 33.96 -6.85 0.52
C ASP A 151 33.24 -5.57 0.07
N ALA A 152 32.53 -5.59 -1.06
CA ALA A 152 31.72 -4.46 -1.51
C ALA A 152 30.62 -4.08 -0.50
N CYS A 153 29.90 -5.06 0.05
CA CYS A 153 28.91 -4.81 1.09
C CYS A 153 29.53 -4.18 2.34
N LEU A 154 30.67 -4.68 2.81
CA LEU A 154 31.37 -4.13 3.97
C LEU A 154 31.85 -2.69 3.73
N LYS A 155 32.35 -2.38 2.53
CA LYS A 155 32.71 -0.99 2.16
C LYS A 155 31.51 -0.04 2.22
N VAL A 156 30.34 -0.47 1.75
CA VAL A 156 29.10 0.33 1.89
C VAL A 156 28.77 0.53 3.36
N MET A 157 28.85 -0.53 4.18
CA MET A 157 28.61 -0.46 5.62
C MET A 157 29.56 0.51 6.33
N ASP A 158 30.84 0.54 5.96
CA ASP A 158 31.83 1.46 6.51
C ASP A 158 31.49 2.92 6.14
N ILE A 159 31.12 3.18 4.88
CA ILE A 159 30.73 4.52 4.42
C ILE A 159 29.55 5.04 5.24
N ILE A 160 28.49 4.23 5.38
CA ILE A 160 27.28 4.66 6.09
C ILE A 160 27.48 4.72 7.60
N SER A 161 28.46 4.01 8.16
CA SER A 161 28.77 4.00 9.60
C SER A 161 29.68 5.15 10.06
N THR A 162 29.75 6.23 9.28
CA THR A 162 30.44 7.48 9.64
C THR A 162 29.45 8.59 10.03
N GLN A 163 29.92 9.66 10.67
CA GLN A 163 29.12 10.87 10.93
C GLN A 163 28.44 11.35 9.65
N LYS A 164 29.24 11.62 8.60
CA LYS A 164 28.77 12.11 7.30
C LYS A 164 27.81 11.12 6.62
N GLY A 165 28.10 9.82 6.71
CA GLY A 165 27.25 8.78 6.13
C GLY A 165 25.88 8.70 6.80
N GLN A 166 25.85 8.72 8.13
CA GLN A 166 24.61 8.78 8.90
C GLN A 166 23.85 10.09 8.65
N GLU A 167 24.51 11.25 8.62
CA GLU A 167 23.87 12.53 8.27
C GLU A 167 23.20 12.48 6.89
N ALA A 168 23.88 11.92 5.89
CA ALA A 168 23.34 11.76 4.54
C ALA A 168 22.12 10.83 4.53
N LEU A 169 22.21 9.66 5.17
CA LEU A 169 21.08 8.72 5.29
C LEU A 169 19.91 9.33 6.04
N MET A 170 20.16 10.00 7.16
CA MET A 170 19.11 10.63 7.96
C MET A 170 18.43 11.75 7.19
N LYS A 171 19.18 12.53 6.39
CA LYS A 171 18.61 13.55 5.51
C LYS A 171 17.73 12.94 4.42
N ASP A 172 18.18 11.88 3.77
CA ASP A 172 17.48 11.24 2.65
C ASP A 172 16.23 10.46 3.11
N LEU A 173 16.41 9.64 4.14
CA LEU A 173 15.37 8.78 4.72
C LEU A 173 14.53 9.50 5.78
N ARG A 174 14.81 10.78 6.05
CA ARG A 174 14.12 11.62 7.05
C ARG A 174 14.10 10.98 8.44
N LEU A 175 15.26 10.49 8.88
CA LEU A 175 15.43 9.85 10.19
C LEU A 175 15.84 10.87 11.24
N ASP A 176 15.43 10.63 12.48
CA ASP A 176 15.64 11.59 13.58
C ASP A 176 16.89 11.32 14.42
N ASN A 177 17.40 10.09 14.41
CA ASN A 177 18.50 9.69 15.30
C ASN A 177 19.44 8.68 14.65
N SER A 178 20.73 8.85 14.93
CA SER A 178 21.78 7.88 14.61
C SER A 178 22.12 7.02 15.83
N TYR A 179 22.37 5.73 15.57
CA TYR A 179 22.84 4.76 16.57
C TYR A 179 24.37 4.62 16.59
N LEU A 180 25.09 5.42 15.80
CA LEU A 180 26.55 5.44 15.83
C LEU A 180 27.02 5.93 17.22
N LYS A 181 27.87 5.13 17.90
CA LYS A 181 28.25 5.36 19.32
C LYS A 181 28.88 6.72 19.61
N GLN A 182 29.53 7.33 18.62
CA GLN A 182 30.23 8.61 18.72
C GLN A 182 29.64 9.65 17.76
N PHE A 183 28.37 9.50 17.39
CA PHE A 183 27.69 10.50 16.56
C PHE A 183 27.63 11.82 17.32
N ASP A 184 28.07 12.92 16.69
CA ASP A 184 27.89 14.25 17.26
C ASP A 184 26.40 14.60 17.28
N ARG A 185 25.88 14.83 18.48
CA ARG A 185 24.46 15.04 18.76
C ARG A 185 24.12 16.50 18.98
N SER A 186 24.99 17.46 18.63
CA SER A 186 24.77 18.89 18.88
C SER A 186 23.37 19.37 18.45
N ASP A 187 22.77 18.74 17.42
CA ASP A 187 21.45 19.07 16.89
C ASP A 187 20.32 18.07 17.26
N SER A 188 20.63 16.93 17.90
CA SER A 188 19.63 15.91 18.28
C SER A 188 18.92 16.33 19.57
N LYS A 189 17.74 16.92 19.41
CA LYS A 189 16.82 17.23 20.52
C LYS A 189 15.59 16.34 20.43
N ALA A 190 15.07 15.93 21.58
CA ALA A 190 13.76 15.30 21.64
C ALA A 190 12.74 16.23 20.96
N PRO A 191 11.82 15.70 20.15
CA PRO A 191 10.76 16.51 19.58
C PRO A 191 9.98 17.24 20.68
N SER A 192 9.57 18.47 20.38
CA SER A 192 8.83 19.30 21.32
C SER A 192 7.59 18.58 21.89
N GLY A 193 7.46 18.53 23.21
CA GLY A 193 6.36 17.87 23.93
C GLY A 193 6.71 16.50 24.52
N LEU A 194 7.89 15.94 24.22
CA LEU A 194 8.37 14.64 24.73
C LEU A 194 9.57 14.75 25.68
N GLU A 195 10.03 15.96 25.98
CA GLU A 195 11.29 16.19 26.71
C GLU A 195 11.26 15.57 28.11
N SER A 196 10.12 15.71 28.82
CA SER A 196 9.97 15.16 30.17
C SER A 196 9.95 13.63 30.17
N THR A 197 9.20 13.00 29.26
CA THR A 197 9.13 11.53 29.20
C THR A 197 10.47 10.90 28.82
N VAL A 198 11.22 11.55 27.92
CA VAL A 198 12.59 11.14 27.57
C VAL A 198 13.53 11.32 28.76
N LYS A 199 13.52 12.50 29.40
CA LYS A 199 14.38 12.80 30.55
C LYS A 199 14.13 11.86 31.74
N ASP A 200 12.87 11.54 31.98
CA ASP A 200 12.45 10.68 33.10
C ASP A 200 12.58 9.18 32.79
N GLY A 201 13.02 8.83 31.57
CA GLY A 201 13.28 7.45 31.15
C GLY A 201 12.03 6.63 30.79
N TYR A 202 10.88 7.28 30.55
CA TYR A 202 9.65 6.63 30.08
C TYR A 202 9.66 6.44 28.56
N VAL A 203 10.68 5.74 28.07
CA VAL A 203 10.85 5.38 26.65
C VAL A 203 10.60 3.88 26.49
N TYR A 204 9.56 3.52 25.73
CA TYR A 204 9.23 2.13 25.42
C TYR A 204 9.65 1.77 23.99
N TYR A 205 10.32 0.63 23.87
CA TYR A 205 10.63 0.02 22.59
C TYR A 205 9.61 -1.08 22.30
N VAL A 206 8.90 -0.98 21.18
CA VAL A 206 7.96 -2.03 20.75
C VAL A 206 8.78 -3.28 20.38
N LYS A 207 8.77 -4.27 21.28
CA LYS A 207 9.53 -5.53 21.15
C LYS A 207 8.77 -6.66 20.47
N PHE A 208 7.57 -6.40 19.97
CA PHE A 208 6.81 -7.40 19.23
C PHE A 208 7.45 -7.66 17.86
N PRO A 209 7.44 -8.91 17.36
CA PRO A 209 7.87 -9.17 16.00
C PRO A 209 7.06 -8.32 15.01
N GLY A 210 7.73 -7.70 14.03
CA GLY A 210 7.08 -6.76 13.11
C GLY A 210 5.84 -7.33 12.42
N LYS A 211 5.85 -8.62 12.08
CA LYS A 211 4.69 -9.32 11.50
C LYS A 211 3.52 -9.49 12.46
N VAL A 212 3.77 -9.67 13.74
CA VAL A 212 2.72 -9.69 14.77
C VAL A 212 2.12 -8.30 14.91
N VAL A 213 2.94 -7.24 14.86
CA VAL A 213 2.46 -5.85 14.88
C VAL A 213 1.61 -5.56 13.63
N GLU A 214 2.08 -5.94 12.45
CA GLU A 214 1.34 -5.79 11.20
C GLU A 214 0.00 -6.53 11.25
N TYR A 215 0.00 -7.78 11.73
CA TYR A 215 -1.21 -8.59 11.85
C TYR A 215 -2.17 -8.04 12.92
N LEU A 216 -1.66 -7.54 14.05
CA LEU A 216 -2.45 -6.79 15.04
C LEU A 216 -3.11 -5.57 14.41
N GLY A 217 -2.41 -4.86 13.53
CA GLY A 217 -2.97 -3.75 12.77
C GLY A 217 -4.11 -4.18 11.86
N LEU A 218 -3.89 -5.25 11.08
CA LEU A 218 -4.92 -5.85 10.21
C LEU A 218 -6.16 -6.25 11.02
N GLN A 219 -6.01 -7.04 12.07
CA GLN A 219 -7.12 -7.47 12.92
C GLN A 219 -7.77 -6.27 13.63
N GLY A 220 -6.98 -5.29 14.08
CA GLY A 220 -7.44 -4.05 14.68
C GLY A 220 -8.36 -3.24 13.76
N THR A 221 -8.07 -3.18 12.45
CA THR A 221 -8.99 -2.55 11.49
C THR A 221 -10.35 -3.25 11.43
N GLN A 222 -10.39 -4.59 11.54
CA GLN A 222 -11.63 -5.34 11.57
C GLN A 222 -12.47 -4.98 12.80
N TYR A 223 -11.82 -4.79 13.97
CA TYR A 223 -12.49 -4.27 15.16
C TYR A 223 -13.03 -2.84 14.96
N LEU A 224 -12.21 -1.91 14.45
CA LEU A 224 -12.65 -0.54 14.19
C LEU A 224 -13.81 -0.47 13.16
N SER A 225 -13.86 -1.45 12.26
CA SER A 225 -14.97 -1.63 11.33
C SER A 225 -16.21 -2.32 11.90
N GLY A 226 -16.16 -2.79 13.15
CA GLY A 226 -17.25 -3.50 13.81
C GLY A 226 -17.42 -4.96 13.38
N GLN A 227 -16.44 -5.53 12.68
CA GLN A 227 -16.48 -6.92 12.19
C GLN A 227 -16.03 -7.93 13.25
N LYS A 228 -15.19 -7.51 14.20
CA LYS A 228 -14.65 -8.36 15.27
C LYS A 228 -14.73 -7.67 16.62
N SER A 229 -14.86 -8.46 17.69
CA SER A 229 -14.65 -7.94 19.04
C SER A 229 -13.15 -7.81 19.35
N VAL A 230 -12.79 -7.02 20.36
CA VAL A 230 -11.39 -6.93 20.85
C VAL A 230 -10.86 -8.31 21.24
N LYS A 231 -11.72 -9.14 21.83
CA LYS A 231 -11.38 -10.52 22.22
C LYS A 231 -11.01 -11.37 21.00
N ASP A 232 -11.78 -11.28 19.91
CA ASP A 232 -11.52 -12.04 18.68
C ASP A 232 -10.25 -11.56 17.99
N VAL A 233 -10.00 -10.25 18.01
CA VAL A 233 -8.76 -9.65 17.49
C VAL A 233 -7.54 -10.18 18.24
N LEU A 234 -7.52 -10.09 19.57
CA LEU A 234 -6.37 -10.53 20.37
C LEU A 234 -6.18 -12.05 20.30
N ALA A 235 -7.27 -12.83 20.29
CA ALA A 235 -7.19 -14.28 20.14
C ALA A 235 -6.59 -14.67 18.77
N ALA A 236 -6.98 -13.97 17.69
CA ALA A 236 -6.41 -14.21 16.36
C ALA A 236 -4.91 -13.85 16.30
N VAL A 237 -4.50 -12.76 16.97
CA VAL A 237 -3.08 -12.37 17.05
C VAL A 237 -2.26 -13.37 17.87
N ASP A 238 -2.81 -13.90 18.95
CA ASP A 238 -2.16 -14.95 19.75
C ASP A 238 -2.04 -16.25 18.96
N ASP A 239 -3.10 -16.67 18.27
CA ASP A 239 -3.08 -17.86 17.41
C ASP A 239 -2.04 -17.71 16.29
N TYR A 240 -2.05 -16.56 15.61
CA TYR A 240 -1.04 -16.19 14.61
C TYR A 240 0.38 -16.31 15.14
N TYR A 241 0.64 -15.75 16.32
CA TYR A 241 1.99 -15.72 16.86
C TYR A 241 2.46 -17.11 17.34
N LEU A 242 1.58 -17.86 17.98
CA LEU A 242 1.90 -19.18 18.53
C LEU A 242 2.00 -20.23 17.42
N ASN A 243 0.98 -20.30 16.56
CA ASN A 243 0.76 -21.38 15.61
C ASN A 243 1.12 -21.00 14.15
N GLY A 244 1.38 -19.71 13.88
CA GLY A 244 1.44 -19.18 12.50
C GLY A 244 0.04 -18.94 11.93
N SER A 245 -0.06 -18.29 10.78
CA SER A 245 -1.30 -18.33 9.98
C SER A 245 -1.02 -18.80 8.56
N LYS A 246 -1.98 -19.56 8.00
CA LYS A 246 -2.00 -19.89 6.57
C LYS A 246 -1.97 -18.66 5.65
N GLU A 247 -2.33 -17.49 6.17
CA GLU A 247 -2.35 -16.21 5.45
C GLU A 247 -1.00 -15.46 5.47
N ALA A 248 -0.06 -15.88 6.34
CA ALA A 248 1.29 -15.32 6.45
C ALA A 248 2.41 -16.35 6.23
N ASP A 249 2.07 -17.58 5.83
CA ASP A 249 3.05 -18.42 5.18
C ASP A 249 3.53 -17.68 3.93
N GLN A 250 4.82 -17.34 3.94
CA GLN A 250 5.47 -16.79 2.76
C GLN A 250 5.36 -17.83 1.66
N ASP A 251 4.74 -17.47 0.55
CA ASP A 251 4.74 -18.34 -0.62
C ASP A 251 6.09 -18.21 -1.33
N LEU A 252 7.07 -18.92 -0.79
CA LEU A 252 8.43 -19.03 -1.35
C LEU A 252 8.51 -20.05 -2.49
N THR A 253 7.37 -20.52 -3.02
CA THR A 253 7.39 -21.39 -4.20
C THR A 253 7.93 -20.61 -5.39
N VAL A 254 8.91 -21.19 -6.09
CA VAL A 254 9.46 -20.59 -7.31
C VAL A 254 8.46 -20.85 -8.44
N VAL A 255 7.84 -19.78 -8.92
CA VAL A 255 6.85 -19.80 -10.00
C VAL A 255 7.54 -19.79 -11.38
N GLY A 256 8.70 -19.15 -11.47
CA GLY A 256 9.50 -19.05 -12.69
C GLY A 256 10.73 -18.17 -12.50
N THR A 257 11.30 -17.68 -13.59
CA THR A 257 12.43 -16.75 -13.59
C THR A 257 12.14 -15.56 -14.50
N SER A 258 12.38 -14.36 -14.01
CA SER A 258 12.33 -13.13 -14.79
C SER A 258 13.71 -12.81 -15.37
N PRO A 259 13.83 -12.47 -16.66
CA PRO A 259 15.13 -12.13 -17.25
C PRO A 259 15.53 -10.66 -17.02
N LYS A 260 14.58 -9.81 -16.60
CA LYS A 260 14.75 -8.36 -16.40
C LYS A 260 13.83 -7.81 -15.31
N ASP A 261 13.99 -6.53 -14.98
CA ASP A 261 13.14 -5.86 -14.01
C ASP A 261 11.89 -5.27 -14.70
N PHE A 262 10.73 -5.50 -14.11
CA PHE A 262 9.44 -4.88 -14.46
C PHE A 262 9.10 -3.87 -13.37
N ILE A 263 9.45 -2.60 -13.62
CA ILE A 263 9.46 -1.58 -12.58
C ILE A 263 8.09 -0.90 -12.39
N TYR A 264 7.60 -0.96 -11.16
CA TYR A 264 6.56 -0.08 -10.65
C TYR A 264 7.21 1.09 -9.89
N GLN A 265 7.01 2.31 -10.37
CA GLN A 265 7.55 3.51 -9.72
C GLN A 265 6.62 4.70 -9.92
N ASN A 266 6.49 5.54 -8.90
CA ASN A 266 5.73 6.80 -8.96
C ASN A 266 4.33 6.64 -9.59
N TYR A 267 3.66 5.51 -9.31
CA TYR A 267 2.35 5.19 -9.85
C TYR A 267 2.27 5.16 -11.39
N ASN A 268 3.38 4.86 -12.09
CA ASN A 268 3.46 4.85 -13.56
C ASN A 268 2.35 4.03 -14.25
N THR A 269 1.94 2.89 -13.71
CA THR A 269 0.84 2.06 -14.25
C THR A 269 -0.52 2.76 -14.25
N ARG A 270 -0.65 3.88 -13.54
CA ARG A 270 -1.87 4.71 -13.46
C ARG A 270 -1.87 5.92 -14.38
N LEU A 271 -0.78 6.10 -15.14
CA LEU A 271 -0.51 7.31 -15.90
C LEU A 271 -0.25 7.01 -17.37
N LYS A 272 0.44 5.91 -17.66
CA LYS A 272 0.89 5.57 -19.00
C LYS A 272 1.06 4.06 -19.20
N GLU A 273 1.31 3.65 -20.43
CA GLU A 273 1.75 2.29 -20.73
C GLU A 273 3.02 1.94 -19.95
N THR A 274 3.08 0.72 -19.44
CA THR A 274 4.28 0.20 -18.78
C THR A 274 4.54 -1.23 -19.21
N ILE A 275 5.82 -1.64 -19.19
CA ILE A 275 6.21 -3.04 -19.46
C ILE A 275 5.49 -4.00 -18.49
N LEU A 276 5.41 -3.62 -17.20
CA LEU A 276 4.69 -4.38 -16.18
C LEU A 276 3.18 -4.45 -16.46
N GLY A 277 2.57 -3.34 -16.88
CA GLY A 277 1.17 -3.30 -17.24
C GLY A 277 0.83 -4.16 -18.46
N ASN A 278 1.70 -4.16 -19.47
CA ASN A 278 1.59 -5.04 -20.63
C ASN A 278 1.70 -6.52 -20.22
N LEU A 279 2.66 -6.87 -19.36
CA LEU A 279 2.78 -8.22 -18.81
C LEU A 279 1.47 -8.67 -18.13
N VAL A 280 0.90 -7.83 -17.27
CA VAL A 280 -0.34 -8.15 -16.56
C VAL A 280 -1.52 -8.29 -17.53
N ALA A 281 -1.70 -7.34 -18.46
CA ALA A 281 -2.79 -7.37 -19.43
C ALA A 281 -2.69 -8.58 -20.38
N ASP A 282 -1.49 -8.91 -20.85
CA ASP A 282 -1.24 -10.08 -21.70
C ASP A 282 -1.48 -11.39 -20.93
N SER A 283 -1.07 -11.45 -19.67
CA SER A 283 -1.34 -12.59 -18.80
C SER A 283 -2.85 -12.83 -18.66
N ILE A 284 -3.64 -11.77 -18.48
CA ILE A 284 -5.11 -11.86 -18.40
C ILE A 284 -5.70 -12.33 -19.72
N ALA A 285 -5.23 -11.81 -20.86
CA ALA A 285 -5.70 -12.22 -22.18
C ALA A 285 -5.44 -13.72 -22.43
N ASP A 286 -4.20 -14.19 -22.19
CA ASP A 286 -3.80 -15.59 -22.33
C ASP A 286 -4.61 -16.52 -21.41
N TYR A 287 -4.73 -16.15 -20.14
CA TYR A 287 -5.41 -16.98 -19.14
C TYR A 287 -6.93 -17.09 -19.36
N SER A 288 -7.55 -16.06 -19.92
CA SER A 288 -9.01 -16.01 -20.13
C SER A 288 -9.47 -16.43 -21.52
N ASP A 289 -8.54 -16.59 -22.46
CA ASP A 289 -8.77 -16.72 -23.91
C ASP A 289 -9.57 -15.53 -24.51
N ALA A 290 -9.50 -14.35 -23.90
CA ALA A 290 -10.19 -13.17 -24.39
C ALA A 290 -9.32 -12.42 -25.43
N PRO A 291 -9.87 -12.02 -26.60
CA PRO A 291 -9.12 -11.26 -27.60
C PRO A 291 -8.66 -9.89 -27.12
N ILE A 292 -9.36 -9.31 -26.15
CA ILE A 292 -9.04 -8.03 -25.53
C ILE A 292 -9.03 -8.26 -24.02
N ALA A 293 -8.04 -7.72 -23.34
CA ALA A 293 -7.98 -7.73 -21.88
C ALA A 293 -7.54 -6.37 -21.35
N VAL A 294 -8.07 -5.99 -20.19
CA VAL A 294 -7.67 -4.77 -19.50
C VAL A 294 -7.34 -5.03 -18.04
N ALA A 295 -6.38 -4.28 -17.54
CA ALA A 295 -6.03 -4.23 -16.12
C ALA A 295 -6.08 -2.80 -15.62
N ASN A 296 -6.85 -2.52 -14.56
CA ASN A 296 -6.81 -1.21 -13.93
C ASN A 296 -5.48 -1.02 -13.19
N GLY A 297 -4.76 0.07 -13.49
CA GLY A 297 -3.42 0.33 -13.00
C GLY A 297 -3.32 0.42 -11.47
N GLY A 298 -4.44 0.77 -10.82
CA GLY A 298 -4.59 0.73 -9.36
C GLY A 298 -4.50 -0.67 -8.75
N GLY A 299 -4.73 -1.72 -9.54
CA GLY A 299 -4.58 -3.13 -9.18
C GLY A 299 -3.14 -3.63 -9.15
N ILE A 300 -2.19 -2.91 -9.77
CA ILE A 300 -0.76 -3.26 -9.86
C ILE A 300 0.03 -2.42 -8.84
N ARG A 301 0.76 -3.06 -7.92
CA ARG A 301 1.21 -2.41 -6.67
C ARG A 301 2.71 -2.49 -6.38
N ALA A 302 3.46 -3.35 -7.06
CA ALA A 302 4.89 -3.54 -6.82
C ALA A 302 5.61 -3.90 -8.11
N SER A 303 6.93 -3.72 -8.09
CA SER A 303 7.82 -4.19 -9.15
C SER A 303 7.95 -5.71 -9.12
N LEU A 304 8.29 -6.30 -10.26
CA LEU A 304 8.75 -7.69 -10.36
C LEU A 304 10.20 -7.68 -10.83
N TYR A 305 11.12 -8.16 -10.00
CA TYR A 305 12.56 -8.05 -10.26
C TYR A 305 13.10 -9.26 -11.03
N LYS A 306 14.24 -9.05 -11.71
CA LYS A 306 15.03 -10.09 -12.37
C LYS A 306 15.43 -11.19 -11.39
N GLY A 307 15.40 -12.44 -11.86
CA GLY A 307 15.74 -13.62 -11.07
C GLY A 307 14.53 -14.48 -10.77
N ASN A 308 14.61 -15.32 -9.73
CA ASN A 308 13.50 -16.19 -9.36
C ASN A 308 12.28 -15.35 -8.98
N ILE A 309 11.13 -15.74 -9.52
CA ILE A 309 9.82 -15.16 -9.18
C ILE A 309 9.16 -16.09 -8.17
N LEU A 310 8.81 -15.56 -7.01
CA LEU A 310 8.11 -16.27 -5.94
C LEU A 310 6.60 -16.01 -5.99
N GLY A 311 5.81 -16.89 -5.38
CA GLY A 311 4.37 -16.65 -5.19
C GLY A 311 4.10 -15.35 -4.41
N ASP A 312 4.93 -15.05 -3.41
CA ASP A 312 4.89 -13.79 -2.67
C ASP A 312 5.19 -12.56 -3.55
N ASP A 313 6.02 -12.68 -4.58
CA ASP A 313 6.27 -11.59 -5.52
C ASP A 313 5.01 -11.29 -6.34
N LEU A 314 4.30 -12.33 -6.79
CA LEU A 314 3.02 -12.16 -7.49
C LEU A 314 1.95 -11.57 -6.56
N LYS A 315 1.97 -11.95 -5.28
CA LYS A 315 1.11 -11.36 -4.23
C LYS A 315 1.43 -9.88 -3.99
N ALA A 316 2.70 -9.49 -4.05
CA ALA A 316 3.09 -8.08 -3.93
C ALA A 316 2.67 -7.26 -5.17
N VAL A 317 2.85 -7.80 -6.38
CA VAL A 317 2.49 -7.14 -7.64
C VAL A 317 0.97 -6.98 -7.77
N CYS A 318 0.21 -8.05 -7.52
CA CYS A 318 -1.25 -8.11 -7.70
C CYS A 318 -1.96 -8.59 -6.40
N PRO A 319 -2.05 -7.74 -5.35
CA PRO A 319 -2.46 -8.17 -4.01
C PRO A 319 -3.97 -8.41 -3.83
N PHE A 320 -4.78 -8.13 -4.85
CA PHE A 320 -6.24 -8.22 -4.73
C PHE A 320 -6.77 -9.51 -5.36
N ASP A 321 -7.79 -10.09 -4.73
CA ASP A 321 -8.44 -11.33 -5.18
C ASP A 321 -9.62 -11.06 -6.11
N ASN A 322 -9.55 -9.96 -6.88
CA ASN A 322 -10.55 -9.62 -7.87
C ASN A 322 -10.57 -10.69 -8.95
N GLN A 323 -11.77 -11.14 -9.32
CA GLN A 323 -11.96 -12.20 -10.28
C GLN A 323 -12.02 -11.63 -11.69
N ILE A 324 -11.31 -12.27 -12.61
CA ILE A 324 -11.38 -11.99 -14.04
C ILE A 324 -12.74 -12.47 -14.56
N LEU A 325 -13.40 -11.59 -15.30
CA LEU A 325 -14.65 -11.81 -16.01
C LEU A 325 -14.43 -11.59 -17.49
N VAL A 326 -14.97 -12.48 -18.32
CA VAL A 326 -15.04 -12.24 -19.76
C VAL A 326 -16.44 -11.79 -20.08
N VAL A 327 -16.57 -10.63 -20.70
CA VAL A 327 -17.85 -10.03 -21.11
C VAL A 327 -17.86 -9.77 -22.60
N LYS A 328 -19.05 -9.73 -23.20
CA LYS A 328 -19.28 -9.08 -24.49
C LYS A 328 -19.79 -7.68 -24.23
N MET A 329 -19.21 -6.68 -24.89
CA MET A 329 -19.68 -5.30 -24.85
C MET A 329 -19.71 -4.66 -26.23
N THR A 330 -20.63 -3.72 -26.46
CA THR A 330 -20.64 -2.96 -27.72
C THR A 330 -19.41 -2.06 -27.82
N GLY A 331 -18.97 -1.74 -29.03
CA GLY A 331 -17.85 -0.82 -29.26
C GLY A 331 -18.05 0.56 -28.64
N SER A 332 -19.29 1.01 -28.48
CA SER A 332 -19.61 2.25 -27.75
C SER A 332 -19.25 2.15 -26.26
N VAL A 333 -19.60 1.04 -25.60
CA VAL A 333 -19.25 0.82 -24.18
C VAL A 333 -17.74 0.64 -24.01
N LEU A 334 -17.08 -0.05 -24.96
CA LEU A 334 -15.62 -0.18 -24.96
C LEU A 334 -14.93 1.19 -25.04
N ARG A 335 -15.39 2.07 -25.93
CA ARG A 335 -14.86 3.45 -26.03
C ARG A 335 -15.15 4.28 -24.78
N GLU A 336 -16.35 4.15 -24.21
CA GLU A 336 -16.73 4.82 -22.96
C GLU A 336 -15.85 4.38 -21.79
N MET A 337 -15.57 3.07 -21.69
CA MET A 337 -14.65 2.52 -20.70
C MET A 337 -13.23 3.09 -20.86
N LEU A 338 -12.71 3.17 -22.10
CA LEU A 338 -11.38 3.74 -22.36
C LEU A 338 -11.33 5.24 -22.04
N GLU A 339 -12.36 6.01 -22.39
CA GLU A 339 -12.47 7.43 -22.02
C GLU A 339 -12.48 7.61 -20.50
N HIS A 340 -13.26 6.80 -19.78
CA HIS A 340 -13.32 6.85 -18.32
C HIS A 340 -11.97 6.53 -17.68
N SER A 341 -11.19 5.60 -18.26
CA SER A 341 -9.85 5.28 -17.76
C SER A 341 -8.91 6.49 -17.72
N LEU A 342 -9.15 7.49 -18.56
CA LEU A 342 -8.33 8.68 -18.70
C LEU A 342 -8.76 9.83 -17.79
N SER A 343 -9.83 9.68 -17.00
CA SER A 343 -10.44 10.82 -16.31
C SER A 343 -9.68 11.33 -15.08
N GLU A 344 -8.74 10.55 -14.52
CA GLU A 344 -8.00 10.89 -13.28
C GLU A 344 -6.47 10.78 -13.41
N ILE A 345 -5.95 10.98 -14.62
CA ILE A 345 -4.50 10.96 -14.91
C ILE A 345 -3.77 12.24 -14.47
N ASP A 346 -4.49 13.32 -14.15
CA ASP A 346 -3.91 14.64 -13.82
C ASP A 346 -3.38 14.76 -12.37
N GLY A 347 -3.57 13.73 -11.54
CA GLY A 347 -3.10 13.73 -10.16
C GLY A 347 -3.74 14.81 -9.29
N SER A 348 -4.89 15.38 -9.68
CA SER A 348 -5.60 16.45 -8.96
C SER A 348 -5.92 16.15 -7.50
N ARG A 349 -5.87 14.87 -7.10
CA ARG A 349 -6.06 14.38 -5.72
C ARG A 349 -4.75 14.10 -4.96
N GLY A 350 -3.60 14.49 -5.52
CA GLY A 350 -2.26 14.26 -4.97
C GLY A 350 -1.65 12.89 -5.31
N ILE A 351 -2.47 11.91 -5.71
CA ILE A 351 -2.06 10.61 -6.26
C ILE A 351 -2.93 10.34 -7.49
N PRO A 352 -2.38 9.82 -8.61
CA PRO A 352 -3.18 9.44 -9.78
C PRO A 352 -4.24 8.38 -9.45
N GLY A 353 -5.42 8.52 -10.06
CA GLY A 353 -6.55 7.61 -9.88
C GLY A 353 -6.21 6.17 -10.28
N GLY A 354 -6.84 5.17 -9.66
CA GLY A 354 -6.57 3.74 -9.95
C GLY A 354 -7.07 3.26 -11.30
N ARG A 355 -7.92 4.06 -11.96
CA ARG A 355 -8.75 3.63 -13.08
C ARG A 355 -8.06 3.51 -14.43
N PHE A 356 -6.89 4.12 -14.63
CA PHE A 356 -6.18 4.04 -15.91
C PHE A 356 -5.95 2.59 -16.33
N LEU A 357 -6.27 2.23 -17.57
CA LEU A 357 -6.22 0.85 -18.04
C LEU A 357 -4.90 0.54 -18.74
N GLN A 358 -4.24 -0.53 -18.30
CA GLN A 358 -3.26 -1.26 -19.10
C GLN A 358 -4.02 -2.24 -20.00
N VAL A 359 -3.57 -2.42 -21.24
CA VAL A 359 -4.38 -3.11 -22.26
C VAL A 359 -3.62 -4.19 -23.03
N SER A 360 -4.35 -5.20 -23.46
CA SER A 360 -3.92 -6.22 -24.42
C SER A 360 -4.98 -6.37 -25.52
N GLY A 361 -4.52 -6.65 -26.75
CA GLY A 361 -5.40 -6.85 -27.91
C GLY A 361 -5.94 -5.58 -28.59
N ILE A 362 -5.69 -4.40 -28.00
CA ILE A 362 -6.09 -3.10 -28.53
C ILE A 362 -4.97 -2.06 -28.40
N THR A 363 -5.07 -1.01 -29.19
CA THR A 363 -4.29 0.22 -29.04
C THR A 363 -5.21 1.43 -28.96
N PHE A 364 -4.85 2.46 -28.19
CA PHE A 364 -5.59 3.72 -28.20
C PHE A 364 -4.66 4.93 -28.03
N THR A 365 -5.13 6.06 -28.58
CA THR A 365 -4.43 7.34 -28.53
C THR A 365 -5.33 8.37 -27.87
N TYR A 366 -4.76 9.23 -27.03
CA TYR A 366 -5.49 10.24 -26.30
C TYR A 366 -4.72 11.55 -26.19
N ASP A 367 -5.43 12.60 -25.77
CA ASP A 367 -4.90 13.94 -25.50
C ASP A 367 -5.19 14.30 -24.05
N SER A 368 -4.18 14.21 -23.17
CA SER A 368 -4.31 14.56 -21.75
C SER A 368 -4.67 16.03 -21.49
N ALA A 369 -4.39 16.93 -22.43
CA ALA A 369 -4.72 18.35 -22.32
C ALA A 369 -6.21 18.65 -22.55
N LYS A 370 -6.96 17.70 -23.15
CA LYS A 370 -8.41 17.85 -23.32
C LYS A 370 -9.17 17.70 -21.98
N PRO A 371 -10.35 18.34 -21.86
CA PRO A 371 -11.25 18.12 -20.74
C PRO A 371 -11.60 16.64 -20.57
N VAL A 372 -11.75 16.21 -19.32
CA VAL A 372 -12.26 14.88 -18.97
C VAL A 372 -13.57 14.59 -19.73
N GLY A 373 -13.69 13.40 -20.33
CA GLY A 373 -14.82 13.02 -21.18
C GLY A 373 -14.58 13.27 -22.68
N HIS A 374 -13.47 13.93 -23.03
CA HIS A 374 -13.07 14.21 -24.40
C HIS A 374 -11.59 13.90 -24.67
N ARG A 375 -10.94 13.05 -23.86
CA ARG A 375 -9.50 12.78 -23.97
C ARG A 375 -9.17 11.72 -25.02
N LEU A 376 -9.98 10.68 -25.16
CA LEU A 376 -9.80 9.61 -26.14
C LEU A 376 -9.96 10.15 -27.56
N LEU A 377 -8.92 9.98 -28.38
CA LEU A 377 -8.94 10.38 -29.79
C LEU A 377 -9.29 9.20 -30.70
N ASP A 378 -8.63 8.07 -30.49
CA ASP A 378 -8.82 6.88 -31.31
C ASP A 378 -8.58 5.59 -30.52
N ALA A 379 -9.22 4.50 -30.96
CA ALA A 379 -9.06 3.16 -30.41
C ALA A 379 -9.25 2.10 -31.50
N LYS A 380 -8.29 1.17 -31.59
CA LYS A 380 -8.18 0.15 -32.63
C LYS A 380 -7.88 -1.23 -32.04
N LEU A 381 -8.25 -2.27 -32.79
CA LEU A 381 -7.77 -3.62 -32.54
C LEU A 381 -6.27 -3.72 -32.84
N LYS A 382 -5.61 -4.77 -32.33
CA LYS A 382 -4.17 -5.04 -32.54
C LYS A 382 -3.77 -5.09 -34.02
N ASP A 383 -4.68 -5.48 -34.92
CA ASP A 383 -4.45 -5.51 -36.37
C ASP A 383 -4.65 -4.15 -37.07
N GLY A 384 -4.97 -3.09 -36.31
CA GLY A 384 -5.23 -1.74 -36.82
C GLY A 384 -6.68 -1.51 -37.25
N THR A 385 -7.57 -2.49 -37.11
CA THR A 385 -9.00 -2.32 -37.41
C THR A 385 -9.66 -1.37 -36.42
N ASN A 386 -10.45 -0.42 -36.92
CA ASN A 386 -11.18 0.54 -36.08
C ASN A 386 -12.26 -0.15 -35.22
N ILE A 387 -12.46 0.35 -33.99
CA ILE A 387 -13.57 -0.09 -33.14
C ILE A 387 -14.88 0.55 -33.61
N GLU A 388 -15.84 -0.29 -34.01
CA GLU A 388 -17.17 0.10 -34.49
C GLU A 388 -18.19 0.11 -33.35
N ASN A 389 -18.91 1.22 -33.19
CA ASN A 389 -19.77 1.45 -32.02
C ASN A 389 -20.85 0.37 -31.79
N LYS A 390 -21.39 -0.21 -32.85
CA LYS A 390 -22.50 -1.19 -32.78
C LYS A 390 -22.05 -2.65 -32.79
N LYS A 391 -20.76 -2.92 -32.98
CA LYS A 391 -20.21 -4.27 -32.99
C LYS A 391 -19.91 -4.73 -31.57
N ASP A 392 -20.12 -6.01 -31.29
CA ASP A 392 -19.77 -6.60 -30.00
C ASP A 392 -18.31 -7.05 -29.97
N TYR A 393 -17.66 -6.80 -28.85
CA TYR A 393 -16.29 -7.17 -28.56
C TYR A 393 -16.23 -8.00 -27.29
N THR A 394 -15.48 -9.09 -27.32
CA THR A 394 -15.21 -9.93 -26.14
C THR A 394 -14.01 -9.37 -25.39
N VAL A 395 -14.21 -9.00 -24.13
CA VAL A 395 -13.22 -8.30 -23.31
C VAL A 395 -13.10 -8.96 -21.94
N ALA A 396 -11.88 -9.22 -21.48
CA ALA A 396 -11.60 -9.59 -20.10
C ALA A 396 -11.44 -8.34 -19.23
N ILE A 397 -12.28 -8.24 -18.20
CA ILE A 397 -12.28 -7.20 -17.16
C ILE A 397 -12.20 -7.86 -15.78
N THR A 398 -12.29 -7.09 -14.70
CA THR A 398 -12.48 -7.65 -13.35
C THR A 398 -13.90 -7.45 -12.85
N ASP A 399 -14.32 -8.32 -11.93
CA ASP A 399 -15.55 -8.18 -11.17
C ASP A 399 -15.60 -6.89 -10.35
N TYR A 400 -14.45 -6.41 -9.87
CA TYR A 400 -14.29 -5.10 -9.27
C TYR A 400 -14.81 -4.01 -10.20
N MET A 401 -14.29 -3.91 -11.43
CA MET A 401 -14.75 -2.93 -12.43
C MET A 401 -16.24 -3.10 -12.80
N ALA A 402 -16.77 -4.32 -12.69
CA ALA A 402 -18.19 -4.60 -12.93
C ALA A 402 -19.08 -4.40 -11.69
N GLY A 403 -18.56 -3.84 -10.60
CA GLY A 403 -19.35 -3.45 -9.44
C GLY A 403 -19.48 -4.47 -8.31
N SER A 404 -18.69 -5.57 -8.32
CA SER A 404 -18.76 -6.58 -7.25
C SER A 404 -18.31 -6.01 -5.90
N LYS A 405 -17.38 -5.06 -5.97
CA LYS A 405 -16.84 -4.29 -4.85
C LYS A 405 -16.68 -2.84 -5.30
N GLY A 406 -16.86 -1.90 -4.36
CA GLY A 406 -16.61 -0.48 -4.60
C GLY A 406 -15.56 0.04 -3.63
N TYR A 407 -14.62 0.84 -4.15
CA TYR A 407 -13.81 1.75 -3.33
C TYR A 407 -14.56 3.09 -3.21
N LEU A 408 -13.84 4.18 -2.95
CA LEU A 408 -14.35 5.56 -2.84
C LEU A 408 -15.29 6.05 -3.95
N GLU A 409 -15.10 5.53 -5.15
CA GLU A 409 -15.66 6.11 -6.38
C GLU A 409 -16.99 5.48 -6.76
N GLY A 410 -17.49 4.53 -5.96
CA GLY A 410 -18.57 3.64 -6.38
C GLY A 410 -18.12 2.71 -7.50
N ASN A 411 -18.92 1.67 -7.75
CA ASN A 411 -18.81 0.70 -8.84
C ASN A 411 -17.39 0.47 -9.44
N GLY A 412 -16.47 -0.05 -8.61
CA GLY A 412 -15.05 -0.30 -8.92
C GLY A 412 -14.36 0.71 -9.82
N ASP A 413 -13.68 1.70 -9.24
CA ASP A 413 -13.01 2.81 -9.96
C ASP A 413 -13.96 3.68 -10.81
N GLY A 414 -15.27 3.65 -10.52
CA GLY A 414 -16.29 4.45 -11.19
C GLY A 414 -16.72 3.92 -12.56
N TYR A 415 -16.40 2.67 -12.90
CA TYR A 415 -16.79 2.02 -14.15
C TYR A 415 -18.29 1.65 -14.19
N THR A 416 -19.17 2.63 -14.02
CA THR A 416 -20.64 2.44 -13.94
C THR A 416 -21.23 1.87 -15.24
N MET A 417 -20.62 2.18 -16.39
CA MET A 417 -20.99 1.61 -17.70
C MET A 417 -20.76 0.08 -17.79
N LEU A 418 -20.02 -0.51 -16.85
CA LEU A 418 -19.75 -1.95 -16.77
C LEU A 418 -20.55 -2.64 -15.65
N ASN A 419 -21.43 -1.94 -14.94
CA ASN A 419 -22.10 -2.49 -13.76
C ASN A 419 -22.91 -3.76 -14.07
N LEU A 420 -22.51 -4.88 -13.46
CA LEU A 420 -23.27 -6.13 -13.44
C LEU A 420 -23.73 -6.49 -12.02
N PHE A 421 -22.97 -6.12 -10.98
CA PHE A 421 -23.19 -6.62 -9.62
C PHE A 421 -23.74 -5.57 -8.64
N SER A 422 -23.41 -4.28 -8.77
CA SER A 422 -23.92 -3.25 -7.86
C SER A 422 -25.43 -3.10 -8.02
N GLU A 423 -26.14 -3.10 -6.90
CA GLU A 423 -27.58 -2.78 -6.83
C GLU A 423 -27.85 -1.28 -6.67
N LYS A 424 -26.80 -0.47 -6.45
CA LYS A 424 -26.92 0.98 -6.26
C LYS A 424 -26.94 1.75 -7.57
N ASP A 425 -26.33 1.16 -8.60
CA ASP A 425 -26.15 1.77 -9.91
C ASP A 425 -27.02 1.02 -10.94
N PRO A 426 -27.50 1.69 -12.00
CA PRO A 426 -28.18 0.99 -13.10
C PRO A 426 -27.31 -0.13 -13.66
N LYS A 427 -27.90 -1.27 -14.03
CA LYS A 427 -27.17 -2.34 -14.72
C LYS A 427 -26.75 -1.86 -16.11
N ALA A 428 -25.56 -2.27 -16.53
CA ALA A 428 -24.97 -1.92 -17.81
C ALA A 428 -25.88 -2.33 -18.97
N LYS A 429 -25.99 -1.44 -19.96
CA LYS A 429 -26.69 -1.72 -21.22
C LYS A 429 -25.66 -2.11 -22.28
N GLY A 430 -25.90 -3.20 -23.00
CA GLY A 430 -24.97 -3.67 -24.02
C GLY A 430 -23.71 -4.32 -23.47
N VAL A 431 -23.76 -4.82 -22.22
CA VAL A 431 -22.71 -5.65 -21.60
C VAL A 431 -23.34 -6.96 -21.13
N THR A 432 -22.78 -8.09 -21.56
CA THR A 432 -23.28 -9.43 -21.23
C THR A 432 -22.14 -10.32 -20.75
N PRO A 433 -22.25 -10.99 -19.58
CA PRO A 433 -21.22 -11.90 -19.10
C PRO A 433 -21.12 -13.15 -20.00
N VAL A 434 -19.89 -13.59 -20.28
CA VAL A 434 -19.55 -14.80 -21.05
C VAL A 434 -18.91 -15.86 -20.16
N LYS A 435 -17.87 -15.49 -19.39
CA LYS A 435 -17.23 -16.34 -18.39
C LYS A 435 -17.13 -15.55 -17.08
N GLN A 436 -17.38 -16.21 -15.96
CA GLN A 436 -17.21 -15.65 -14.62
C GLN A 436 -16.24 -16.51 -13.80
N ASN A 437 -15.59 -15.91 -12.81
CA ASN A 437 -14.64 -16.59 -11.91
C ASN A 437 -13.53 -17.32 -12.69
N VAL A 438 -12.96 -16.67 -13.71
CA VAL A 438 -11.88 -17.26 -14.51
C VAL A 438 -10.62 -17.47 -13.66
N GLY A 439 -10.40 -16.59 -12.68
CA GLY A 439 -9.30 -16.58 -11.72
C GLY A 439 -8.87 -15.15 -11.44
N THR A 440 -7.79 -14.95 -10.69
CA THR A 440 -7.26 -13.63 -10.34
C THR A 440 -6.16 -13.18 -11.30
N TYR A 441 -5.72 -11.92 -11.18
CA TYR A 441 -4.51 -11.46 -11.87
C TYR A 441 -3.27 -12.28 -11.49
N ARG A 442 -3.18 -12.78 -10.25
CA ARG A 442 -2.06 -13.62 -9.83
C ARG A 442 -2.08 -14.97 -10.52
N ASP A 443 -3.26 -15.59 -10.61
CA ASP A 443 -3.42 -16.86 -11.31
C ASP A 443 -3.04 -16.71 -12.79
N ALA A 444 -3.48 -15.62 -13.41
CA ALA A 444 -3.14 -15.29 -14.79
C ALA A 444 -1.62 -15.08 -14.99
N MET A 445 -0.98 -14.28 -14.14
CA MET A 445 0.47 -14.05 -14.20
C MET A 445 1.27 -15.33 -13.95
N GLN A 446 0.89 -16.10 -12.93
CA GLN A 446 1.52 -17.38 -12.62
C GLN A 446 1.43 -18.33 -13.83
N ASN A 447 0.25 -18.46 -14.42
CA ASN A 447 0.04 -19.31 -15.58
C ASN A 447 0.87 -18.84 -16.78
N PHE A 448 0.91 -17.53 -17.05
CA PHE A 448 1.68 -16.95 -18.14
C PHE A 448 3.18 -17.19 -17.96
N ILE A 449 3.72 -16.94 -16.77
CA ILE A 449 5.15 -17.14 -16.45
C ILE A 449 5.54 -18.61 -16.60
N GLN A 450 4.68 -19.54 -16.16
CA GLN A 450 4.94 -20.98 -16.25
C GLN A 450 4.88 -21.51 -17.68
N LYS A 451 3.97 -20.99 -18.51
CA LYS A 451 3.83 -21.40 -19.92
C LYS A 451 4.84 -20.74 -20.85
N HIS A 452 5.19 -19.48 -20.58
CA HIS A 452 5.85 -18.59 -21.52
C HIS A 452 7.15 -18.01 -20.94
N ALA A 453 7.96 -18.83 -20.28
CA ALA A 453 9.20 -18.39 -19.63
C ALA A 453 10.12 -17.60 -20.58
N ASP A 454 10.25 -18.04 -21.84
CA ASP A 454 11.05 -17.36 -22.87
C ASP A 454 10.41 -16.06 -23.39
N ALA A 455 9.08 -15.93 -23.29
CA ALA A 455 8.36 -14.75 -23.78
C ALA A 455 8.52 -13.53 -22.86
N LEU A 456 8.90 -13.73 -21.59
CA LEU A 456 9.16 -12.63 -20.65
C LEU A 456 10.26 -11.68 -21.16
N GLU A 457 11.22 -12.20 -21.92
CA GLU A 457 12.26 -11.40 -22.56
C GLU A 457 11.67 -10.44 -23.60
N ALA A 458 10.67 -10.91 -24.36
CA ALA A 458 10.03 -10.16 -25.44
C ALA A 458 9.06 -9.08 -24.94
N VAL A 459 8.55 -9.17 -23.69
CA VAL A 459 7.59 -8.20 -23.16
C VAL A 459 8.21 -6.81 -23.10
N LYS A 460 7.60 -5.83 -23.75
CA LYS A 460 8.08 -4.45 -23.83
C LYS A 460 6.91 -3.48 -23.87
N ALA A 461 7.20 -2.19 -23.73
CA ALA A 461 6.25 -1.16 -24.14
C ALA A 461 6.19 -1.18 -25.67
N GLU A 462 4.99 -1.26 -26.23
CA GLU A 462 4.77 -1.42 -27.68
C GLU A 462 4.07 -0.21 -28.29
N GLY A 463 3.72 0.80 -27.50
CA GLY A 463 2.93 1.94 -27.95
C GLY A 463 1.45 1.60 -28.08
N ARG A 464 0.96 0.66 -27.25
CA ARG A 464 -0.47 0.33 -27.14
C ARG A 464 -1.27 1.51 -26.61
N ILE A 465 -0.65 2.36 -25.79
CA ILE A 465 -1.30 3.53 -25.21
C ILE A 465 -0.42 4.75 -25.46
N THR A 466 -0.93 5.70 -26.23
CA THR A 466 -0.15 6.89 -26.64
C THR A 466 -0.87 8.17 -26.22
N ASP A 467 -0.22 9.00 -25.41
CA ASP A 467 -0.61 10.40 -25.20
C ASP A 467 0.08 11.26 -26.26
N ILE A 468 -0.65 12.12 -26.96
CA ILE A 468 -0.05 13.03 -27.93
C ILE A 468 0.76 14.18 -27.30
N ASN A 469 0.69 14.33 -25.97
CA ASN A 469 1.44 15.34 -25.22
C ASN A 469 2.67 14.79 -24.48
N ASP A 470 2.92 13.47 -24.52
CA ASP A 470 4.15 12.87 -23.98
C ASP A 470 5.24 12.94 -25.08
N ASP A 471 6.19 13.87 -24.94
CA ASP A 471 7.45 13.92 -25.70
C ASP A 471 8.60 13.18 -24.98
#